data_AF-A0A4Q3YG57-F1
#
_entry.id   AF-A0A4Q3YG57-F1
#
_cell.length_a   1.000
_cell.length_b   1.000
_cell.length_c   1.000
_cell.angle_alpha   90.00
_cell.angle_beta   90.00
_cell.angle_gamma   90.00
#
_symmetry.space_group_name_H-M   'P 1'
#
loop_
_entity.id
_entity.type
_entity.pdbx_description
1 polymer ?
#
loop_
_entity_poly.entity_id
_entity_poly.type
_entity_poly.pdbx_seq_one_letter_code
_entity_poly.pdbx_strand_id
1 'polypeptide(L)'
;MTLKPREMRAVQWLTFGLGVKRWAVLAVLGVILIVFGAALTFAYVSVGFSLWLIEAFNDVTGSLPDSVALGIMCLTLGAVGVALGVRGVYKAVENVYSNETRSDFLETALKRRRLDTGERIVAIGGGTGLSTMLRGLKHYSSNITAIVTMADDGGSSGMLREHGMLPPGDLRNCIAALAEAEPLMTQLFQHRFTGLGELKGHSLGNLIVAAMFEMTGDFDKAVRETSKVLAIRGRVLPS
;
A
#
# COMPACT_ATOMS: atom_id res chain seq x y z
N MET A 1 -22.34 28.80 10.73
CA MET A 1 -21.43 28.20 11.72
C MET A 1 -20.83 26.95 11.09
N THR A 2 -19.64 27.07 10.50
CA THR A 2 -19.02 26.07 9.62
C THR A 2 -18.14 25.11 10.43
N LEU A 3 -18.58 23.86 10.57
CA LEU A 3 -17.82 22.79 11.25
C LEU A 3 -16.67 22.28 10.37
N LYS A 4 -15.56 21.90 11.01
CA LYS A 4 -14.28 21.52 10.37
C LYS A 4 -14.35 20.15 9.65
N PRO A 5 -13.52 19.91 8.60
CA PRO A 5 -13.58 18.72 7.73
C PRO A 5 -13.25 17.37 8.38
N ARG A 6 -12.74 17.35 9.62
CA ARG A 6 -12.40 16.11 10.35
C ARG A 6 -13.63 15.39 10.91
N GLU A 7 -14.69 16.11 11.24
CA GLU A 7 -15.90 15.50 11.83
C GLU A 7 -16.79 14.80 10.79
N MET A 8 -16.67 15.17 9.51
CA MET A 8 -17.42 14.54 8.43
C MET A 8 -16.99 13.08 8.15
N ARG A 9 -15.72 12.70 8.41
CA ARG A 9 -15.26 11.30 8.21
C ARG A 9 -15.75 10.34 9.29
N ALA A 10 -15.92 10.81 10.53
CA ALA A 10 -16.46 10.00 11.62
C ALA A 10 -17.96 9.70 11.40
N VAL A 11 -18.70 10.65 10.82
CA VAL A 11 -20.14 10.47 10.52
C VAL A 11 -20.35 9.61 9.26
N GLN A 12 -19.40 9.58 8.32
CA GLN A 12 -19.47 8.68 7.16
C GLN A 12 -19.34 7.19 7.50
N TRP A 13 -18.74 6.83 8.65
CA TRP A 13 -18.77 5.45 9.16
C TRP A 13 -20.20 4.97 9.51
N LEU A 14 -21.12 5.90 9.79
CA LEU A 14 -22.52 5.59 10.08
C LEU A 14 -23.39 5.47 8.81
N THR A 15 -22.91 5.85 7.63
CA THR A 15 -23.66 5.72 6.38
C THR A 15 -23.24 4.47 5.59
N PHE A 16 -24.00 3.40 5.83
CA PHE A 16 -24.35 2.28 4.94
C PHE A 16 -23.25 1.34 4.39
N GLY A 17 -23.39 0.03 4.69
CA GLY A 17 -22.84 -1.06 3.85
C GLY A 17 -22.30 -2.31 4.56
N LEU A 18 -21.83 -2.22 5.81
CA LEU A 18 -20.96 -3.27 6.40
C LEU A 18 -21.59 -4.14 7.51
N GLY A 19 -22.89 -4.07 7.78
CA GLY A 19 -23.54 -4.89 8.83
C GLY A 19 -23.12 -4.59 10.28
N VAL A 20 -22.11 -3.73 10.48
CA VAL A 20 -21.51 -3.35 11.77
C VAL A 20 -22.53 -2.73 12.74
N LYS A 21 -23.57 -2.07 12.23
CA LYS A 21 -24.60 -1.42 13.06
C LYS A 21 -25.29 -2.39 14.03
N ARG A 22 -25.56 -3.62 13.61
CA ARG A 22 -26.23 -4.63 14.46
C ARG A 22 -25.34 -5.04 15.63
N TRP A 23 -24.06 -5.23 15.37
CA TRP A 23 -23.07 -5.62 16.38
C TRP A 23 -22.70 -4.47 17.31
N ALA A 24 -22.67 -3.23 16.80
CA ALA A 24 -22.44 -2.04 17.62
C ALA A 24 -23.60 -1.80 18.61
N VAL A 25 -24.85 -1.97 18.17
CA VAL A 25 -26.03 -1.91 19.07
C VAL A 25 -25.95 -3.01 20.13
N LEU A 26 -25.57 -4.24 19.74
CA LEU A 26 -25.40 -5.36 20.68
C LEU A 26 -24.30 -5.08 21.72
N ALA A 27 -23.18 -4.48 21.31
CA ALA A 27 -22.10 -4.11 22.21
C ALA A 27 -22.50 -3.02 23.21
N VAL A 28 -23.19 -1.97 22.75
CA VAL A 28 -23.70 -0.90 23.64
C VAL A 28 -24.71 -1.46 24.64
N LEU A 29 -25.62 -2.32 24.20
CA LEU A 29 -26.61 -2.96 25.06
C LEU A 29 -25.95 -3.89 26.09
N GLY A 30 -24.90 -4.61 25.69
CA GLY A 30 -24.08 -5.42 26.59
C GLY A 30 -23.36 -4.58 27.66
N VAL A 31 -22.80 -3.42 27.29
CA VAL A 31 -22.18 -2.50 28.25
C VAL A 31 -23.20 -1.96 29.24
N ILE A 32 -24.41 -1.58 28.78
CA ILE A 32 -25.49 -1.16 29.68
C ILE A 32 -25.89 -2.28 30.64
N LEU A 33 -25.99 -3.52 30.15
CA LEU A 33 -26.33 -4.67 30.98
C LEU A 33 -25.25 -4.97 32.04
N ILE A 34 -23.98 -4.83 31.68
CA ILE A 34 -22.85 -4.99 32.59
C ILE A 34 -22.85 -3.89 33.64
N VAL A 35 -23.04 -2.63 33.25
CA VAL A 35 -23.10 -1.50 34.20
C VAL A 35 -24.30 -1.61 35.13
N PHE A 36 -25.46 -2.01 34.59
CA PHE A 36 -26.68 -2.22 35.38
C PHE A 36 -26.55 -3.42 36.32
N GLY A 37 -25.98 -4.53 35.85
CA GLY A 37 -25.66 -5.70 36.65
C GLY A 37 -24.64 -5.40 37.74
N ALA A 38 -23.58 -4.66 37.42
CA ALA A 38 -22.59 -4.15 38.36
C ALA A 38 -23.21 -3.20 39.38
N ALA A 39 -24.17 -2.33 39.00
CA ALA A 39 -24.86 -1.45 39.92
C ALA A 39 -25.80 -2.21 40.88
N LEU A 40 -26.54 -3.21 40.37
CA LEU A 40 -27.40 -4.07 41.20
C LEU A 40 -26.59 -4.92 42.17
N THR A 41 -25.50 -5.54 41.68
CA THR A 41 -24.58 -6.26 42.55
C THR A 41 -23.90 -5.29 43.52
N PHE A 42 -23.45 -4.11 43.11
CA PHE A 42 -22.87 -3.12 44.02
C PHE A 42 -23.86 -2.67 45.09
N ALA A 43 -25.15 -2.51 44.79
CA ALA A 43 -26.16 -2.15 45.79
C ALA A 43 -26.40 -3.28 46.83
N TYR A 44 -26.38 -4.55 46.41
CA TYR A 44 -26.59 -5.71 47.29
C TYR A 44 -25.31 -6.13 48.02
N VAL A 45 -24.18 -6.09 47.30
CA VAL A 45 -22.84 -6.43 47.76
C VAL A 45 -22.31 -5.30 48.63
N SER A 46 -22.61 -4.01 48.44
CA SER A 46 -22.07 -2.94 49.30
C SER A 46 -22.49 -3.07 50.78
N VAL A 47 -23.66 -3.64 51.08
CA VAL A 47 -24.10 -3.86 52.46
C VAL A 47 -23.52 -5.17 53.02
N GLY A 48 -23.52 -6.25 52.24
CA GLY A 48 -22.97 -7.54 52.66
C GLY A 48 -21.44 -7.60 52.70
N PHE A 49 -20.77 -6.99 51.72
CA PHE A 49 -19.32 -6.91 51.58
C PHE A 49 -18.69 -6.00 52.62
N SER A 50 -19.36 -4.91 53.02
CA SER A 50 -18.84 -4.06 54.10
C SER A 50 -18.89 -4.80 55.45
N LEU A 51 -19.99 -5.49 55.77
CA LEU A 51 -20.10 -6.32 56.98
C LEU A 51 -19.16 -7.54 56.94
N TRP A 52 -19.11 -8.24 55.81
CA TRP A 52 -18.21 -9.39 55.62
C TRP A 52 -16.73 -8.99 55.62
N LEU A 53 -16.35 -7.84 55.05
CA LEU A 53 -14.99 -7.31 55.17
C LEU A 53 -14.65 -6.99 56.62
N ILE A 54 -15.56 -6.35 57.36
CA ILE A 54 -15.34 -6.02 58.76
C ILE A 54 -15.16 -7.30 59.59
N GLU A 55 -16.00 -8.32 59.39
CA GLU A 55 -15.86 -9.63 60.08
C GLU A 55 -14.58 -10.37 59.66
N ALA A 56 -14.32 -10.51 58.36
CA ALA A 56 -13.14 -11.22 57.86
C ALA A 56 -11.83 -10.53 58.28
N PHE A 57 -11.82 -9.21 58.43
CA PHE A 57 -10.64 -8.48 58.88
C PHE A 57 -10.46 -8.53 60.41
N ASN A 58 -11.58 -8.57 61.16
CA ASN A 58 -11.59 -8.74 62.62
C ASN A 58 -11.07 -10.14 63.03
N ASP A 59 -11.42 -11.16 62.25
CA ASP A 59 -10.95 -12.55 62.45
C ASP A 59 -9.45 -12.72 62.14
N VAL A 60 -8.91 -11.91 61.21
CA VAL A 60 -7.50 -12.01 60.79
C VAL A 60 -6.55 -11.14 61.63
N THR A 61 -7.00 -10.00 62.17
CA THR A 61 -6.07 -8.99 62.71
C THR A 61 -6.35 -8.58 64.17
N GLY A 62 -7.47 -9.01 64.77
CA GLY A 62 -7.79 -8.81 66.19
C GLY A 62 -7.94 -7.35 66.66
N SER A 63 -7.74 -6.37 65.78
CA SER A 63 -8.02 -4.95 66.00
C SER A 63 -8.28 -4.26 64.66
N LEU A 64 -9.21 -3.30 64.65
CA LEU A 64 -9.56 -2.52 63.46
C LEU A 64 -8.44 -1.49 63.19
N PRO A 65 -7.73 -1.52 62.05
CA PRO A 65 -7.09 -0.29 61.57
C PRO A 65 -8.17 0.69 61.10
N ASP A 66 -7.95 1.98 61.34
CA ASP A 66 -8.88 3.06 60.98
C ASP A 66 -9.43 2.87 59.56
N SER A 67 -10.75 2.93 59.39
CA SER A 67 -11.47 2.73 58.11
C SER A 67 -10.92 3.59 56.95
N VAL A 68 -10.23 4.68 57.29
CA VAL A 68 -9.50 5.57 56.39
C VAL A 68 -8.31 4.86 55.70
N ALA A 69 -7.58 3.99 56.39
CA ALA A 69 -6.41 3.29 55.84
C ALA A 69 -6.81 2.28 54.74
N LEU A 70 -7.93 1.57 54.93
CA LEU A 70 -8.48 0.67 53.92
C LEU A 70 -8.95 1.44 52.67
N GLY A 71 -9.56 2.61 52.86
CA GLY A 71 -9.92 3.51 51.77
C GLY A 71 -8.72 3.98 50.95
N ILE A 72 -7.63 4.37 51.63
CA ILE A 72 -6.38 4.78 50.98
C ILE A 72 -5.78 3.63 50.17
N MET A 73 -5.74 2.40 50.72
CA MET A 73 -5.25 1.23 49.99
C MET A 73 -6.10 0.90 48.75
N CYS A 74 -7.43 1.03 48.83
CA CYS A 74 -8.29 0.80 47.68
C CYS A 74 -8.10 1.86 46.60
N LEU A 75 -7.93 3.13 46.99
CA LEU A 75 -7.65 4.23 46.06
C LEU A 75 -6.30 4.08 45.38
N THR A 76 -5.25 3.67 46.11
CA THR A 76 -3.92 3.45 45.53
C THR A 76 -3.95 2.26 44.57
N LEU A 77 -4.61 1.15 44.93
CA LEU A 77 -4.78 -0.01 44.05
C LEU A 77 -5.57 0.35 42.78
N GLY A 78 -6.65 1.14 42.93
CA GLY A 78 -7.44 1.65 41.82
C GLY A 78 -6.63 2.56 40.88
N ALA A 79 -5.84 3.49 41.44
CA ALA A 79 -4.97 4.37 40.66
C ALA A 79 -3.89 3.57 39.89
N VAL A 80 -3.32 2.54 40.50
CA VAL A 80 -2.39 1.62 39.84
C VAL A 80 -3.08 0.87 38.69
N GLY A 81 -4.29 0.37 38.92
CA GLY A 81 -5.09 -0.28 37.87
C GLY A 81 -5.35 0.63 36.67
N VAL A 82 -5.73 1.89 36.91
CA VAL A 82 -5.93 2.90 35.86
C VAL A 82 -4.63 3.19 35.11
N ALA A 83 -3.50 3.33 35.82
CA ALA A 83 -2.20 3.57 35.20
C ALA A 83 -1.76 2.41 34.29
N LEU A 84 -1.98 1.15 34.73
CA LEU A 84 -1.73 -0.03 33.92
C LEU A 84 -2.66 -0.10 32.70
N GLY A 85 -3.94 0.25 32.87
CA GLY A 85 -4.91 0.33 31.77
C GLY A 85 -4.51 1.36 30.71
N VAL A 86 -4.16 2.57 31.12
CA VAL A 86 -3.69 3.64 30.20
C VAL A 86 -2.42 3.20 29.46
N ARG A 87 -1.48 2.55 30.14
CA ARG A 87 -0.27 1.98 29.50
C ARG A 87 -0.62 0.89 28.48
N GLY A 88 -1.62 0.04 28.78
CA GLY A 88 -2.12 -0.97 27.85
C GLY A 88 -2.72 -0.36 26.59
N VAL A 89 -3.52 0.71 26.75
CA VAL A 89 -4.12 1.44 25.62
C VAL A 89 -3.04 2.11 24.76
N TYR A 90 -2.04 2.76 25.37
CA TYR A 90 -0.94 3.38 24.64
C TYR A 90 -0.19 2.36 23.77
N LYS A 91 0.14 1.18 24.33
CA LYS A 91 0.78 0.08 23.58
C LYS A 91 -0.12 -0.50 22.49
N ALA A 92 -1.43 -0.56 22.72
CA ALA A 92 -2.39 -1.02 21.70
C ALA A 92 -2.46 -0.03 20.52
N VAL A 93 -2.43 1.27 20.79
CA VAL A 93 -2.40 2.32 19.76
C VAL A 93 -1.08 2.31 18.99
N GLU A 94 0.05 2.11 19.65
CA GLU A 94 1.36 1.95 19.00
C GLU A 94 1.38 0.74 18.05
N ASN A 95 0.79 -0.39 18.46
CA ASN A 95 0.64 -1.55 17.59
C ASN A 95 -0.30 -1.30 16.39
N VAL A 96 -1.29 -0.42 16.53
CA VAL A 96 -2.16 -0.01 15.41
C VAL A 96 -1.42 0.92 14.44
N TYR A 97 -0.44 1.70 14.90
CA TYR A 97 0.43 2.47 13.99
C TYR A 97 1.29 1.53 13.10
N SER A 98 1.59 0.31 13.55
CA SER A 98 2.19 -0.74 12.70
C SER A 98 1.24 -1.32 11.63
N ASN A 99 -0.08 -1.13 11.76
CA ASN A 99 -1.04 -1.63 10.78
C ASN A 99 -1.11 -0.77 9.50
N GLU A 100 -0.69 0.49 9.54
CA GLU A 100 -0.65 1.36 8.34
C GLU A 100 0.31 0.77 7.29
N THR A 101 1.44 0.20 7.73
CA THR A 101 2.39 -0.55 6.90
C THR A 101 1.78 -1.83 6.32
N ARG A 102 0.91 -2.52 7.08
CA ARG A 102 0.26 -3.74 6.62
C ARG A 102 -0.86 -3.46 5.62
N SER A 103 -1.63 -2.38 5.78
CA SER A 103 -2.64 -1.98 4.78
C SER A 103 -1.99 -1.57 3.47
N ASP A 104 -0.89 -0.81 3.51
CA ASP A 104 -0.19 -0.37 2.30
C ASP A 104 0.45 -1.56 1.54
N PHE A 105 1.01 -2.52 2.29
CA PHE A 105 1.48 -3.78 1.72
C PHE A 105 0.34 -4.61 1.10
N LEU A 106 -0.78 -4.76 1.82
CA LEU A 106 -1.93 -5.52 1.33
C LEU A 106 -2.56 -4.86 0.10
N GLU A 107 -2.69 -3.54 0.08
CA GLU A 107 -3.20 -2.81 -1.08
C GLU A 107 -2.28 -2.97 -2.28
N THR A 108 -0.96 -2.88 -2.09
CA THR A 108 0.03 -3.12 -3.15
C THR A 108 -0.04 -4.56 -3.67
N ALA A 109 -0.16 -5.55 -2.77
CA ALA A 109 -0.28 -6.96 -3.13
C ALA A 109 -1.60 -7.26 -3.87
N LEU A 110 -2.73 -6.70 -3.41
CA LEU A 110 -4.04 -6.86 -4.05
C LEU A 110 -4.07 -6.16 -5.42
N LYS A 111 -3.50 -4.97 -5.53
CA LYS A 111 -3.35 -4.25 -6.81
C LYS A 111 -2.54 -5.08 -7.79
N ARG A 112 -1.41 -5.66 -7.37
CA ARG A 112 -0.58 -6.52 -8.22
C ARG A 112 -1.36 -7.77 -8.67
N ARG A 113 -2.05 -8.45 -7.77
CA ARG A 113 -2.90 -9.61 -8.09
C ARG A 113 -4.01 -9.25 -9.08
N ARG A 114 -4.62 -8.08 -8.93
CA ARG A 114 -5.65 -7.58 -9.87
C ARG A 114 -5.10 -7.33 -11.27
N LEU A 115 -3.90 -6.75 -11.37
CA LEU A 115 -3.23 -6.53 -12.67
C LEU A 115 -2.85 -7.86 -13.34
N ASP A 116 -2.34 -8.82 -12.56
CA ASP A 116 -1.94 -10.15 -13.05
C ASP A 116 -3.13 -11.01 -13.50
N THR A 117 -4.31 -10.76 -12.94
CA THR A 117 -5.58 -11.38 -13.37
C THR A 117 -6.36 -10.54 -14.37
N GLY A 118 -5.82 -9.39 -14.80
CA GLY A 118 -6.42 -8.51 -15.79
C GLY A 118 -6.48 -9.13 -17.19
N GLU A 119 -7.24 -8.51 -18.09
CA GLU A 119 -7.45 -9.02 -19.45
C GLU A 119 -6.14 -9.17 -20.22
N ARG A 120 -6.08 -10.16 -21.11
CA ARG A 120 -4.96 -10.33 -22.04
C ARG A 120 -5.17 -9.38 -23.21
N ILE A 121 -4.32 -8.39 -23.34
CA ILE A 121 -4.46 -7.33 -24.34
C ILE A 121 -3.31 -7.43 -25.33
N VAL A 122 -3.62 -7.55 -26.61
CA VAL A 122 -2.64 -7.44 -27.70
C VAL A 122 -2.86 -6.10 -28.38
N ALA A 123 -1.83 -5.26 -28.38
CA ALA A 123 -1.84 -3.96 -29.05
C ALA A 123 -0.86 -4.01 -30.22
N ILE A 124 -1.32 -3.66 -31.41
CA ILE A 124 -0.53 -3.72 -32.65
C ILE A 124 -0.47 -2.32 -33.24
N GLY A 125 0.72 -1.85 -33.61
CA GLY A 125 0.90 -0.55 -34.23
C GLY A 125 2.32 -0.03 -34.11
N GLY A 126 2.47 1.30 -34.20
CA GLY A 126 3.76 1.99 -34.10
C GLY A 126 3.61 3.40 -33.54
N GLY A 127 4.71 4.14 -33.56
CA GLY A 127 4.78 5.54 -33.21
C GLY A 127 4.39 5.88 -31.77
N THR A 128 4.05 7.15 -31.58
CA THR A 128 3.72 7.73 -30.28
C THR A 128 2.32 7.33 -29.79
N GLY A 129 1.38 7.05 -30.71
CA GLY A 129 0.02 6.64 -30.38
C GLY A 129 -0.03 5.33 -29.59
N LEU A 130 0.69 4.31 -30.07
CA LEU A 130 0.79 3.03 -29.37
C LEU A 130 1.43 3.21 -27.98
N SER A 131 2.54 3.93 -27.89
CA SER A 131 3.22 4.17 -26.61
C SER A 131 2.36 4.91 -25.58
N THR A 132 1.53 5.86 -26.03
CA THR A 132 0.59 6.60 -25.16
C THR A 132 -0.50 5.67 -24.63
N MET A 133 -1.07 4.84 -25.51
CA MET A 133 -2.10 3.86 -25.12
C MET A 133 -1.54 2.84 -24.11
N LEU A 134 -0.34 2.29 -24.37
CA LEU A 134 0.32 1.32 -23.48
C LEU A 134 0.58 1.91 -22.09
N ARG A 135 0.95 3.19 -22.00
CA ARG A 135 1.15 3.90 -20.73
C ARG A 135 -0.12 3.97 -19.89
N GLY A 136 -1.29 4.09 -20.53
CA GLY A 136 -2.59 4.00 -19.85
C GLY A 136 -2.97 2.56 -19.50
N LEU A 137 -2.83 1.63 -20.44
CA LEU A 137 -3.25 0.24 -20.29
C LEU A 137 -2.53 -0.49 -19.16
N LYS A 138 -1.25 -0.17 -18.87
CA LYS A 138 -0.49 -0.81 -17.79
C LYS A 138 -1.09 -0.63 -16.39
N HIS A 139 -2.01 0.32 -16.23
CA HIS A 139 -2.75 0.53 -14.98
C HIS A 139 -3.96 -0.40 -14.83
N TYR A 140 -4.35 -1.12 -15.89
CA TYR A 140 -5.50 -2.01 -15.92
C TYR A 140 -5.11 -3.48 -16.01
N SER A 141 -4.00 -3.82 -16.70
CA SER A 141 -3.53 -5.19 -16.84
C SER A 141 -2.00 -5.26 -16.93
N SER A 142 -1.41 -6.32 -16.38
CA SER A 142 0.00 -6.68 -16.62
C SER A 142 0.17 -7.66 -17.79
N ASN A 143 -0.93 -8.18 -18.34
CA ASN A 143 -0.97 -9.16 -19.43
C ASN A 143 -1.03 -8.48 -20.81
N ILE A 144 -0.17 -7.47 -21.03
CA ILE A 144 -0.14 -6.69 -22.27
C ILE A 144 0.96 -7.24 -23.19
N THR A 145 0.66 -7.46 -24.46
CA THR A 145 1.64 -7.75 -25.51
C THR A 145 1.53 -6.69 -26.59
N ALA A 146 2.58 -5.89 -26.75
CA ALA A 146 2.69 -4.89 -27.81
C ALA A 146 3.47 -5.47 -28.99
N ILE A 147 2.86 -5.51 -30.17
CA ILE A 147 3.53 -5.84 -31.44
C ILE A 147 3.81 -4.52 -32.14
N VAL A 148 5.08 -4.17 -32.25
CA VAL A 148 5.54 -2.86 -32.70
C VAL A 148 6.08 -2.95 -34.11
N THR A 149 5.50 -2.15 -35.01
CA THR A 149 5.97 -2.03 -36.38
C THR A 149 7.38 -1.45 -36.42
N MET A 150 8.28 -2.08 -37.17
CA MET A 150 9.65 -1.60 -37.37
C MET A 150 9.82 -0.66 -38.57
N ALA A 151 8.72 0.00 -38.97
CA ALA A 151 8.65 0.77 -40.21
C ALA A 151 9.03 2.25 -40.05
N ASP A 152 9.11 2.79 -38.82
CA ASP A 152 9.20 4.23 -38.61
C ASP A 152 10.65 4.75 -38.58
N ASP A 153 10.97 5.56 -39.59
CA ASP A 153 12.26 6.21 -39.84
C ASP A 153 12.13 7.73 -39.60
N GLY A 154 12.60 8.20 -38.44
CA GLY A 154 12.58 9.62 -38.11
C GLY A 154 13.84 10.09 -37.39
N GLY A 155 15.01 10.04 -38.06
CA GLY A 155 16.26 10.64 -37.57
C GLY A 155 17.36 9.64 -37.23
N SER A 156 17.98 9.76 -36.04
CA SER A 156 19.20 9.01 -35.63
C SER A 156 19.09 7.47 -35.59
N SER A 157 17.91 6.91 -35.87
CA SER A 157 17.72 5.49 -36.10
C SER A 157 18.22 5.04 -37.49
N GLY A 158 18.37 5.96 -38.45
CA GLY A 158 18.86 5.66 -39.80
C GLY A 158 20.32 5.22 -39.86
N MET A 159 21.18 5.67 -38.95
CA MET A 159 22.59 5.23 -38.90
C MET A 159 22.77 3.84 -38.28
N LEU A 160 21.84 3.40 -37.42
CA LEU A 160 21.85 2.04 -36.88
C LEU A 160 21.42 1.01 -37.95
N ARG A 161 20.62 1.43 -38.93
CA ARG A 161 20.30 0.65 -40.12
C ARG A 161 21.53 0.32 -40.97
N GLU A 162 22.50 1.24 -41.05
CA GLU A 162 23.76 1.02 -41.76
C GLU A 162 24.60 -0.11 -41.14
N HIS A 163 24.35 -0.43 -39.87
CA HIS A 163 24.99 -1.53 -39.14
C HIS A 163 24.13 -2.82 -39.11
N GLY A 164 23.12 -2.91 -39.99
CA GLY A 164 22.29 -4.11 -40.15
C GLY A 164 21.20 -4.30 -39.08
N MET A 165 20.92 -3.28 -38.26
CA MET A 165 19.93 -3.33 -37.19
C MET A 165 18.67 -2.53 -37.54
N LEU A 166 17.49 -3.12 -37.27
CA LEU A 166 16.21 -2.42 -37.42
C LEU A 166 16.11 -1.23 -36.45
N PRO A 167 15.55 -0.08 -36.89
CA PRO A 167 15.51 1.14 -36.08
C PRO A 167 14.68 0.93 -34.80
N PRO A 168 15.26 1.01 -33.60
CA PRO A 168 14.56 0.60 -32.36
C PRO A 168 13.65 1.70 -31.78
N GLY A 169 13.39 2.80 -32.48
CA GLY A 169 12.80 4.02 -31.91
C GLY A 169 11.41 3.82 -31.31
N ASP A 170 10.49 3.27 -32.08
CA ASP A 170 9.12 3.00 -31.62
C ASP A 170 9.09 1.90 -30.56
N LEU A 171 9.93 0.89 -30.72
CA LEU A 171 10.09 -0.18 -29.75
C LEU A 171 10.61 0.38 -28.41
N ARG A 172 11.60 1.26 -28.42
CA ARG A 172 12.12 1.98 -27.25
C ARG A 172 11.01 2.76 -26.54
N ASN A 173 10.18 3.47 -27.31
CA ASN A 173 9.04 4.23 -26.74
C ASN A 173 8.02 3.30 -26.07
N CYS A 174 7.72 2.15 -26.68
CA CYS A 174 6.80 1.15 -26.11
C CYS A 174 7.38 0.49 -24.84
N ILE A 175 8.67 0.16 -24.84
CA ILE A 175 9.37 -0.37 -23.65
C ILE A 175 9.28 0.65 -22.50
N ALA A 176 9.62 1.92 -22.77
CA ALA A 176 9.56 2.96 -21.74
C ALA A 176 8.14 3.29 -21.28
N ALA A 177 7.13 3.11 -22.13
CA ALA A 177 5.73 3.27 -21.74
C ALA A 177 5.32 2.21 -20.70
N LEU A 178 5.77 0.97 -20.89
CA LEU A 178 5.48 -0.17 -20.02
C LEU A 178 6.43 -0.31 -18.82
N ALA A 179 7.53 0.45 -18.78
CA ALA A 179 8.50 0.41 -17.68
C ALA A 179 7.86 0.73 -16.32
N GLU A 180 8.25 -0.06 -15.31
CA GLU A 180 7.98 0.17 -13.88
C GLU A 180 9.26 0.58 -13.12
N ALA A 181 10.40 0.66 -13.83
CA ALA A 181 11.68 1.09 -13.26
C ALA A 181 11.64 2.51 -12.67
N GLU A 182 12.59 2.80 -11.79
CA GLU A 182 12.75 4.12 -11.17
C GLU A 182 12.67 5.27 -12.20
N PRO A 183 12.11 6.44 -11.84
CA PRO A 183 11.98 7.56 -12.74
C PRO A 183 13.29 7.93 -13.44
N LEU A 184 14.42 7.81 -12.75
CA LEU A 184 15.75 8.10 -13.29
C LEU A 184 16.15 7.15 -14.42
N MET A 185 15.95 5.84 -14.27
CA MET A 185 16.34 4.87 -15.31
C MET A 185 15.49 5.03 -16.58
N THR A 186 14.20 5.32 -16.41
CA THR A 186 13.32 5.61 -17.54
C THR A 186 13.73 6.91 -18.25
N GLN A 187 14.11 7.95 -17.49
CA GLN A 187 14.64 9.20 -18.06
C GLN A 187 15.96 8.98 -18.80
N LEU A 188 16.87 8.19 -18.22
CA LEU A 188 18.14 7.83 -18.85
C LEU A 188 17.92 7.10 -20.17
N PHE A 189 17.02 6.11 -20.18
CA PHE A 189 16.68 5.36 -21.38
C PHE A 189 16.05 6.24 -22.48
N GLN A 190 15.28 7.26 -22.09
CA GLN A 190 14.68 8.23 -23.00
C GLN A 190 15.61 9.40 -23.37
N HIS A 191 16.80 9.49 -22.77
CA HIS A 191 17.71 10.59 -22.99
C HIS A 191 18.15 10.65 -24.46
N ARG A 192 18.19 11.87 -24.99
CA ARG A 192 18.76 12.20 -26.30
C ARG A 192 19.87 13.21 -26.09
N PHE A 193 21.07 12.88 -26.56
CA PHE A 193 22.23 13.75 -26.44
C PHE A 193 22.04 15.03 -27.27
N THR A 194 22.31 16.18 -26.66
CA THR A 194 22.09 17.50 -27.30
C THR A 194 23.36 18.17 -27.83
N GLY A 195 24.52 17.86 -27.24
CA GLY A 195 25.79 18.54 -27.57
C GLY A 195 27.07 17.72 -27.40
N LEU A 196 26.97 16.41 -27.19
CA LEU A 196 28.12 15.52 -26.99
C LEU A 196 28.68 15.02 -28.32
N GLY A 197 29.55 15.79 -28.98
CA GLY A 197 30.34 15.34 -30.14
C GLY A 197 29.57 14.49 -31.16
N GLU A 198 30.12 13.30 -31.47
CA GLU A 198 29.52 12.31 -32.38
C GLU A 198 28.22 11.69 -31.84
N LEU A 199 27.99 11.73 -30.53
CA LEU A 199 26.74 11.24 -29.92
C LEU A 199 25.58 12.24 -30.10
N LYS A 200 25.83 13.47 -30.57
CA LYS A 200 24.79 14.49 -30.73
C LYS A 200 23.63 13.98 -31.57
N GLY A 201 22.42 14.01 -31.01
CA GLY A 201 21.20 13.53 -31.63
C GLY A 201 20.91 12.04 -31.42
N HIS A 202 21.85 11.25 -30.88
CA HIS A 202 21.59 9.85 -30.53
C HIS A 202 20.73 9.73 -29.28
N SER A 203 19.89 8.70 -29.25
CA SER A 203 19.17 8.30 -28.05
C SER A 203 19.93 7.21 -27.32
N LEU A 204 20.15 7.40 -26.02
CA LEU A 204 20.84 6.41 -25.20
C LEU A 204 20.09 5.07 -25.19
N GLY A 205 18.76 5.08 -25.13
CA GLY A 205 17.96 3.85 -25.22
C GLY A 205 18.18 3.09 -26.53
N ASN A 206 18.33 3.78 -27.65
CA ASN A 206 18.65 3.12 -28.93
C ASN A 206 20.03 2.44 -28.87
N LEU A 207 21.01 3.12 -28.27
CA LEU A 207 22.36 2.56 -28.09
C LEU A 207 22.37 1.36 -27.15
N ILE A 208 21.57 1.39 -26.08
CA ILE A 208 21.42 0.24 -25.16
C ILE A 208 20.83 -0.96 -25.90
N VAL A 209 19.77 -0.76 -26.70
CA VAL A 209 19.18 -1.85 -27.48
C VAL A 209 20.17 -2.36 -28.52
N ALA A 210 20.96 -1.48 -29.15
CA ALA A 210 21.98 -1.85 -30.12
C ALA A 210 23.11 -2.67 -29.48
N ALA A 211 23.64 -2.24 -28.34
CA ALA A 211 24.62 -2.99 -27.59
C ALA A 211 24.08 -4.36 -27.15
N MET A 212 22.82 -4.42 -26.72
CA MET A 212 22.19 -5.69 -26.36
C MET A 212 22.04 -6.61 -27.58
N PHE A 213 21.74 -6.06 -28.76
CA PHE A 213 21.69 -6.82 -30.01
C PHE A 213 23.07 -7.36 -30.40
N GLU A 214 24.11 -6.54 -30.32
CA GLU A 214 25.49 -6.94 -30.58
C GLU A 214 25.95 -8.07 -29.63
N MET A 215 25.57 -7.99 -28.36
CA MET A 215 25.90 -9.02 -27.36
C MET A 215 25.13 -10.34 -27.55
N THR A 216 23.87 -10.28 -27.98
CA THR A 216 22.99 -11.46 -28.05
C THR A 216 22.95 -12.11 -29.43
N GLY A 217 23.31 -11.37 -30.48
CA GLY A 217 23.21 -11.79 -31.88
C GLY A 217 21.77 -12.00 -32.38
N ASP A 218 20.77 -11.63 -31.58
CA ASP A 218 19.36 -11.94 -31.81
C ASP A 218 18.51 -10.78 -31.31
N PHE A 219 17.81 -10.10 -32.23
CA PHE A 219 17.07 -8.89 -31.93
C PHE A 219 15.91 -9.14 -30.96
N ASP A 220 15.20 -10.27 -31.08
CA ASP A 220 14.11 -10.63 -30.16
C ASP A 220 14.63 -10.86 -28.75
N LYS A 221 15.80 -11.50 -28.62
CA LYS A 221 16.47 -11.65 -27.32
C LYS A 221 16.91 -10.30 -26.79
N ALA A 222 17.48 -9.42 -27.62
CA ALA A 222 17.92 -8.11 -27.20
C ALA A 222 16.77 -7.25 -26.63
N VAL A 223 15.62 -7.25 -27.31
CA VAL A 223 14.39 -6.59 -26.85
C VAL A 223 13.94 -7.16 -25.51
N ARG A 224 13.96 -8.49 -25.37
CA ARG A 224 13.53 -9.21 -24.17
C ARG A 224 14.43 -8.91 -22.97
N GLU A 225 15.74 -8.94 -23.14
CA GLU A 225 16.69 -8.62 -22.08
C GLU A 225 16.63 -7.14 -21.69
N THR A 226 16.52 -6.23 -22.66
CA THR A 226 16.31 -4.80 -22.39
C THR A 226 15.02 -4.55 -21.60
N SER A 227 13.95 -5.27 -21.96
CA SER A 227 12.66 -5.23 -21.27
C SER A 227 12.75 -5.70 -19.81
N LYS A 228 13.61 -6.69 -19.52
CA LYS A 228 13.86 -7.15 -18.14
C LYS A 228 14.63 -6.11 -17.33
N VAL A 229 15.66 -5.48 -17.91
CA VAL A 229 16.44 -4.42 -17.25
C VAL A 229 15.55 -3.26 -16.81
N LEU A 230 14.54 -2.91 -17.62
CA LEU A 230 13.58 -1.84 -17.32
C LEU A 230 12.33 -2.31 -16.55
N ALA A 231 12.29 -3.59 -16.14
CA ALA A 231 11.19 -4.20 -15.40
C ALA A 231 9.81 -3.83 -15.95
N ILE A 232 9.60 -4.00 -17.26
CA ILE A 232 8.35 -3.59 -17.90
C ILE A 232 7.15 -4.46 -17.46
N ARG A 233 5.96 -3.87 -17.41
CA ARG A 233 4.69 -4.58 -17.25
C ARG A 233 4.12 -5.00 -18.59
N GLY A 234 4.42 -6.23 -18.99
CA GLY A 234 3.95 -6.82 -20.25
C GLY A 234 5.12 -7.25 -21.13
N ARG A 235 4.87 -7.36 -22.43
CA ARG A 235 5.86 -7.77 -23.44
C ARG A 235 5.82 -6.84 -24.62
N VAL A 236 6.97 -6.52 -25.17
CA VAL A 236 7.12 -5.79 -26.43
C VAL A 236 7.80 -6.74 -27.41
N LEU A 237 7.21 -6.88 -28.60
CA LEU A 237 7.67 -7.75 -29.67
C LEU A 237 7.83 -6.92 -30.95
N PRO A 238 8.87 -7.15 -31.75
CA PRO A 238 8.94 -6.63 -33.11
C PRO A 238 7.90 -7.29 -34.02
N SER A 239 7.49 -6.57 -35.09
CA SER A 239 6.66 -7.07 -36.19
C SER A 239 7.43 -7.92 -37.18
#